data_AF-A0A7X2VKC1-F1
#
_entry.id   AF-A0A7X2VKC1-F1
#
_cell.length_a   1.000
_cell.length_b   1.000
_cell.length_c   1.000
_cell.angle_alpha   90.00
_cell.angle_beta   90.00
_cell.angle_gamma   90.00
#
_symmetry.space_group_name_H-M   'P 1'
#
loop_
_entity.id
_entity.type
_entity.pdbx_description
1 polymer ?
#
loop_
_entity_poly.entity_id
_entity_poly.type
_entity_poly.pdbx_seq_one_letter_code
_entity_poly.pdbx_strand_id
1 'polypeptide(L)' 'MYQVGDFVEMKKPHACIIKATGKKANRWEIRRVGADIKIRCSNCDHMVMMSRHDFDQKLKKVL' A
#
# COMPACT_ATOMS: atom_id res chain seq x y z
N MET A 1 -10.49 6.50 -8.47
CA MET A 1 -9.45 6.16 -9.47
C MET A 1 -8.12 6.54 -8.83
N TYR A 2 -7.09 5.70 -8.91
CA TYR A 2 -5.79 5.92 -8.28
C TYR A 2 -4.68 5.94 -9.34
N GLN A 3 -3.64 6.73 -9.10
CA GLN A 3 -2.51 6.97 -10.00
C GLN A 3 -1.18 6.63 -9.34
N VAL A 4 -0.11 6.62 -10.14
CA VAL A 4 1.25 6.49 -9.61
C VAL A 4 1.56 7.73 -8.77
N GLY A 5 2.07 7.51 -7.56
CA GLY A 5 2.32 8.57 -6.57
C GLY A 5 1.24 8.70 -5.50
N ASP A 6 0.05 8.11 -5.71
CA ASP A 6 -1.02 8.18 -4.73
C ASP A 6 -0.73 7.34 -3.50
N PHE A 7 -1.24 7.79 -2.36
CA PHE A 7 -1.22 7.04 -1.12
C PHE A 7 -2.53 6.29 -0.92
N VAL A 8 -2.43 5.04 -0.46
CA VAL A 8 -3.57 4.19 -0.20
C VAL A 8 -3.45 3.52 1.16
N GLU A 9 -4.60 3.19 1.73
CA GLU A 9 -4.71 2.32 2.89
C GLU A 9 -5.25 0.95 2.49
N MET A 10 -4.60 -0.08 3.02
CA MET A 10 -4.99 -1.47 2.81
C MET A 10 -5.88 -1.95 3.97
N LYS A 11 -6.78 -2.90 3.73
CA LYS A 11 -7.64 -3.50 4.77
C LYS A 11 -6.82 -4.20 5.84
N LYS A 12 -5.74 -4.88 5.45
CA LYS A 12 -4.77 -5.49 6.37
C LYS A 12 -3.56 -4.56 6.50
N PRO A 13 -3.15 -4.18 7.72
CA PRO A 13 -1.96 -3.37 7.92
C PRO A 13 -0.70 -4.17 7.59
N HIS A 14 0.36 -3.45 7.23
CA HIS A 14 1.67 -4.05 7.01
C HIS A 14 2.23 -4.62 8.32
N ALA A 15 3.06 -5.66 8.22
CA ALA A 15 3.70 -6.28 9.37
C ALA A 15 4.73 -5.36 10.05
N CYS A 16 5.24 -4.33 9.36
CA CYS A 16 6.22 -3.42 9.94
C CYS A 16 5.62 -2.55 11.05
N ILE A 17 6.45 -2.25 12.04
CA ILE A 17 6.13 -1.37 13.17
C ILE A 17 6.75 0.01 12.89
N ILE A 18 5.96 1.07 13.05
CA ILE A 18 6.43 2.45 12.97
C ILE A 18 7.21 2.74 14.25
N LYS A 19 8.53 2.97 14.12
CA LYS A 19 9.43 3.16 15.28
C LYS A 19 8.99 4.31 16.21
N ALA A 20 8.40 5.36 15.64
CA ALA A 20 7.97 6.55 16.39
C ALA A 20 6.68 6.33 17.21
N THR A 21 5.79 5.42 16.81
CA THR A 21 4.45 5.26 17.44
C THR A 21 4.15 3.86 17.94
N GLY A 22 5.01 2.87 17.66
CA GLY A 22 4.79 1.46 18.02
C GLY A 22 3.63 0.80 17.29
N LYS A 23 2.95 1.49 16.36
CA LYS A 23 1.79 0.97 15.62
C LYS A 23 2.19 0.38 14.27
N LYS A 24 1.36 -0.49 13.72
CA LYS A 24 1.56 -1.07 12.38
C LYS A 24 1.35 -0.02 11.30
N ALA A 25 2.18 -0.05 10.26
CA ALA A 25 2.02 0.85 9.12
C ALA A 25 0.86 0.42 8.21
N ASN A 26 0.04 1.37 7.80
CA ASN A 26 -1.08 1.17 6.86
C ASN A 26 -0.91 2.04 5.58
N ARG A 27 0.06 2.95 5.56
CA ARG A 27 0.21 3.87 4.44
C ARG A 27 1.13 3.30 3.37
N TRP A 28 0.55 3.08 2.18
CA TRP A 28 1.24 2.57 1.01
C TRP A 28 1.24 3.61 -0.11
N GLU A 29 2.35 3.72 -0.83
CA GLU A 29 2.50 4.56 -2.02
C GLU A 29 2.37 3.67 -3.27
N ILE A 30 1.58 4.08 -4.26
CA ILE A 30 1.49 3.37 -5.54
C ILE A 30 2.68 3.76 -6.42
N ARG A 31 3.49 2.77 -6.78
CA ARG A 31 4.66 2.95 -7.66
C ARG A 31 4.41 2.53 -9.11
N ARG A 32 3.41 1.68 -9.34
CA ARG A 32 3.00 1.21 -10.68
C ARG A 32 1.50 0.95 -10.70
N VAL A 33 0.84 1.38 -11.77
CA VAL A 33 -0.55 1.05 -12.09
C VAL A 33 -0.57 0.35 -13.45
N GLY A 34 -1.29 -0.77 -13.57
CA GLY A 34 -1.37 -1.58 -14.78
C GLY A 34 -2.20 -2.84 -14.54
N ALA A 35 -1.85 -3.94 -15.22
CA ALA A 35 -2.41 -5.27 -14.92
C ALA A 35 -2.05 -5.71 -13.50
N ASP A 36 -0.79 -5.45 -13.10
CA ASP A 36 -0.31 -5.60 -11.74
C ASP A 36 -0.03 -4.22 -11.12
N ILE A 37 -0.35 -4.10 -9.85
CA ILE A 37 -0.13 -2.91 -9.06
C ILE A 37 1.06 -3.15 -8.14
N LYS A 38 2.01 -2.23 -8.18
CA LYS A 38 3.16 -2.24 -7.27
C LYS A 38 2.99 -1.14 -6.24
N ILE A 39 3.02 -1.52 -4.96
CA ILE A 39 2.92 -0.61 -3.83
C ILE A 39 4.17 -0.66 -2.97
N ARG A 40 4.54 0.47 -2.38
CA ARG A 40 5.67 0.63 -1.45
C ARG A 40 5.15 1.05 -0.09
N CYS A 41 5.62 0.39 0.98
CA CYS A 41 5.31 0.83 2.34
C CYS A 41 6.09 2.11 2.65
N SER A 42 5.39 3.18 3.04
CA SER A 42 6.00 4.48 3.36
C SER A 42 6.91 4.48 4.62
N ASN A 43 6.88 3.41 5.42
CA ASN A 43 7.64 3.32 6.67
C ASN A 43 8.91 2.44 6.58
N CYS A 44 8.90 1.39 5.75
CA CYS A 44 9.99 0.42 5.69
C CYS A 44 10.45 0.11 4.25
N ASP A 45 9.91 0.83 3.27
CA ASP A 45 10.26 0.72 1.85
C ASP A 45 10.02 -0.65 1.21
N HIS A 46 9.36 -1.56 1.93
CA HIS A 46 8.99 -2.86 1.41
C HIS A 46 8.04 -2.71 0.23
N MET A 47 8.37 -3.38 -0.88
CA MET A 47 7.60 -3.35 -2.10
C MET A 47 6.79 -4.63 -2.26
N VAL A 48 5.53 -4.50 -2.63
CA VAL A 48 4.64 -5.63 -2.94
C VAL A 48 4.06 -5.43 -4.32
N MET A 49 4.09 -6.47 -5.14
CA MET A 49 3.39 -6.53 -6.42
C MET A 49 2.23 -7.50 -6.31
N MET A 50 1.06 -7.11 -6.78
CA MET A 50 -0.12 -7.98 -6.82
C MET A 50 -0.98 -7.64 -8.03
N SER A 51 -1.85 -8.58 -8.43
CA SER A 51 -2.81 -8.32 -9.50
C SER A 51 -3.73 -7.15 -9.13
N ARG A 52 -4.23 -6.43 -10.13
CA ARG A 52 -5.20 -5.34 -9.90
C ARG A 52 -6.44 -5.82 -9.15
N HIS A 53 -6.93 -7.02 -9.46
CA HIS A 53 -8.09 -7.62 -8.80
C HIS A 53 -7.83 -7.84 -7.30
N ASP A 54 -6.69 -8.40 -6.93
CA ASP A 54 -6.33 -8.61 -5.53
C ASP A 54 -6.13 -7.28 -4.79
N PHE A 55 -5.55 -6.30 -5.46
CA PHE A 55 -5.38 -4.96 -4.91
C PHE A 55 -6.73 -4.32 -4.61
N ASP A 56 -7.66 -4.31 -5.57
CA ASP A 56 -8.99 -3.70 -5.39
C ASP A 56 -9.78 -4.39 -4.26
N GLN A 57 -9.65 -5.71 -4.08
CA GLN A 57 -10.26 -6.40 -2.94
C GLN A 57 -9.65 -6.02 -1.58
N LYS A 58 -8.32 -5.78 -1.55
CA LYS A 58 -7.57 -5.46 -0.33
C LYS A 58 -7.52 -3.96 -0.05
N LEU A 59 -7.87 -3.11 -1.01
CA LEU A 59 -7.93 -1.66 -0.87
C LEU A 59 -9.04 -1.29 0.12
N LYS A 60 -8.72 -0.40 1.06
CA LYS A 60 -9.70 0.15 2.00
C LYS A 60 -10.17 1.52 1.56
N LYS A 61 -9.21 2.42 1.30
CA LYS A 61 -9.45 3.77 0.78
C LYS A 61 -8.19 4.33 0.12
N VAL A 62 -8.39 5.26 -0.80
CA VAL A 62 -7.34 6.15 -1.31
C VAL A 62 -7.26 7.35 -0.36
N LEU A 63 -6.05 7.79 -0.03
CA LEU A 63 -5.76 8.89 0.91
C LEU A 63 -5.52 10.21 0.19
#